data_AF-A0A3R7CZ70-F1
#
_entry.id   AF-A0A3R7CZ70-F1
#
_cell.length_a   1.000
_cell.length_b   1.000
_cell.length_c   1.000
_cell.angle_alpha   90.00
_cell.angle_beta   90.00
_cell.angle_gamma   90.00
#
_symmetry.space_group_name_H-M   'P 1'
#
loop_
_entity.id
_entity.type
_entity.pdbx_description
1 polymer ?
#
loop_
_entity_poly.entity_id
_entity_poly.type
_entity_poly.pdbx_seq_one_letter_code
_entity_poly.pdbx_strand_id
1 'polypeptide(L)' 'RLGRTGDRVTVHTTGGDLRVTIAEDGVAFMEGTAVRVYEGTVLV' A
#
# COMPACT_ATOMS: atom_id res chain seq x y z
N ARG A 1 -15.79 8.87 2.81
CA ARG A 1 -14.73 9.64 3.50
C ARG A 1 -14.59 9.15 4.93
N LEU A 2 -13.42 8.66 5.32
CA LEU A 2 -13.13 8.30 6.72
C LEU A 2 -13.10 9.62 7.50
N GLY A 3 -14.09 9.88 8.34
CA GLY A 3 -14.45 11.21 8.87
C GLY A 3 -13.41 12.00 9.68
N ARG A 4 -12.13 11.62 9.66
CA ARG A 4 -11.00 12.33 10.28
C ARG A 4 -9.71 12.33 9.44
N THR A 5 -9.69 11.66 8.30
CA THR A 5 -8.48 11.49 7.49
C THR A 5 -8.80 11.94 6.07
N GLY A 6 -7.92 12.78 5.50
CA GLY A 6 -8.09 13.27 4.13
C GLY A 6 -8.12 12.13 3.11
N ASP A 7 -8.29 12.48 1.84
CA ASP A 7 -8.44 11.49 0.76
C ASP A 7 -7.13 10.69 0.47
N ARG A 8 -6.05 10.96 1.23
CA ARG A 8 -4.76 10.25 1.20
C ARG A 8 -4.26 10.03 2.63
N VAL A 9 -3.90 8.79 2.94
CA VAL A 9 -3.48 8.37 4.27
C VAL A 9 -2.23 7.49 4.20
N THR A 10 -1.34 7.62 5.18
CA THR A 10 -0.24 6.68 5.39
C THR A 10 -0.67 5.68 6.46
N VAL A 11 -0.59 4.39 6.14
CA VAL A 11 -0.88 3.28 7.03
C VAL A 11 0.44 2.65 7.44
N HIS A 12 0.73 2.72 8.73
CA HIS A 12 1.91 2.10 9.33
C HIS A 12 1.60 0.64 9.64
N THR A 13 2.25 -0.29 8.96
CA THR A 13 2.14 -1.73 9.21
C THR A 13 3.43 -2.25 9.83
N THR A 14 3.41 -3.48 10.36
CA THR A 14 4.64 -4.13 10.85
C THR A 14 5.67 -4.36 9.75
N GLY A 15 5.23 -4.49 8.48
CA GLY A 15 6.12 -4.69 7.32
C GLY A 15 6.61 -3.40 6.65
N GLY A 16 6.18 -2.23 7.14
CA GLY A 16 6.50 -0.94 6.55
C GLY A 16 5.25 -0.10 6.26
N ASP A 17 5.44 0.95 5.48
CA ASP A 17 4.40 1.94 5.21
C ASP A 17 3.69 1.67 3.90
N LEU A 18 2.36 1.80 3.93
CA LEU A 18 1.51 1.82 2.75
C LEU A 18 0.83 3.17 2.66
N ARG A 19 0.65 3.64 1.43
CA ARG A 19 -0.06 4.87 1.15
C ARG A 19 -1.34 4.53 0.43
N VAL A 20 -2.45 4.94 1.02
CA VAL A 20 -3.79 4.66 0.49
C VAL A 20 -4.44 5.98 0.09
N THR A 21 -4.98 6.02 -1.13
CA THR A 21 -5.76 7.14 -1.64
C THR A 21 -7.16 6.65 -1.99
N ILE A 22 -8.19 7.32 -1.46
CA ILE A 22 -9.60 7.05 -1.79
C ILE A 22 -10.07 8.17 -2.70
N ALA A 23 -10.27 7.85 -3.98
CA ALA A 23 -10.78 8.77 -4.97
C ALA A 23 -12.25 9.15 -4.71
N GLU A 24 -12.72 10.23 -5.33
CA GLU A 24 -14.06 10.77 -5.12
C GLU A 24 -15.17 9.79 -5.54
N ASP A 25 -14.88 8.93 -6.52
CA ASP A 25 -15.76 7.85 -7.00
C ASP A 25 -15.76 6.61 -6.10
N GLY A 26 -14.99 6.63 -5.01
CA GLY A 26 -14.85 5.53 -4.06
C GLY A 26 -13.79 4.50 -4.43
N VAL A 27 -13.06 4.65 -5.55
CA VAL A 27 -11.95 3.77 -5.91
C VAL A 27 -10.78 3.98 -4.95
N ALA A 28 -10.20 2.87 -4.48
CA ALA A 28 -9.03 2.89 -3.59
C ALA A 28 -7.75 2.53 -4.37
N PHE A 29 -6.77 3.41 -4.30
CA PHE A 29 -5.41 3.17 -4.78
C PHE A 29 -4.48 2.91 -3.60
N MET A 30 -3.54 1.96 -3.76
CA MET A 30 -2.56 1.61 -2.76
C MET A 30 -1.17 1.59 -3.37
N GLU A 31 -0.26 2.35 -2.76
CA GLU A 31 1.15 2.46 -3.12
C GLU A 31 2.01 1.94 -1.95
N GLY A 32 3.04 1.16 -2.26
CA GLY A 32 4.01 0.67 -1.28
C GLY A 32 5.32 0.32 -1.97
N THR A 33 6.41 0.29 -1.21
CA THR A 33 7.73 -0.04 -1.74
C THR A 33 7.83 -1.54 -2.02
N ALA A 34 8.10 -1.92 -3.26
CA ALA A 34 8.48 -3.28 -3.62
C ALA A 34 10.01 -3.40 -3.65
N VAL A 35 10.55 -4.43 -2.98
CA VAL A 35 11.98 -4.73 -2.97
C VAL A 35 12.18 -6.17 -3.40
N ARG A 36 13.08 -6.38 -4.37
CA ARG A 36 13.48 -7.73 -4.76
C ARG A 36 14.42 -8.30 -3.70
N VAL A 37 14.00 -9.39 -3.07
CA VAL A 37 14.76 -10.06 -1.99
C VAL A 37 15.53 -11.28 -2.47
N TYR A 38 15.12 -11.89 -3.58
CA TYR A 38 15.74 -13.08 -4.14
C TYR A 38 15.50 -13.14 -5.65
N GLU A 39 16.43 -13.74 -6.37
CA GLU A 39 16.32 -14.08 -7.79
C GLU A 39 17.02 -15.42 -8.02
N GLY A 40 16.28 -16.40 -8.57
CA GLY A 40 16.79 -17.74 -8.81
C GLY A 40 15.67 -18.73 -9.14
N THR A 41 16.01 -20.01 -9.20
CA THR A 41 15.08 -21.10 -9.53
C THR A 41 14.93 -22.03 -8.34
N VAL A 42 13.70 -22.41 -8.00
CA VAL A 42 13.40 -23.43 -6.99
C VAL A 42 13.16 -24.76 -7.71
N LEU A 43 14.03 -25.75 -7.45
CA LEU A 43 13.86 -27.13 -7.91
C LEU A 43 13.18 -27.93 -6.80
N VAL A 44 12.10 -28.65 -7.15
CA VAL A 44 11.32 -29.50 -6.24
C VAL A 44 11.62 -30.96 -6.54
#